data_AF-A0A378PRJ4-F1
#
_entry.id   AF-A0A378PRJ4-F1
#
_cell.length_a   1.000
_cell.length_b   1.000
_cell.length_c   1.000
_cell.angle_alpha   90.00
_cell.angle_beta   90.00
_cell.angle_gamma   90.00
#
_symmetry.space_group_name_H-M   'P 1'
#
loop_
_entity.id
_entity.type
_entity.pdbx_description
1 polymer ?
#
loop_
_entity_poly.entity_id
_entity_poly.type
_entity_poly.pdbx_seq_one_letter_code
_entity_poly.pdbx_strand_id
1 'polypeptide(L)'
;MSLESLKIQSLPRFSLNFAANIVAALWMLVGSVRAFNWVKPTFGQFALFALLALAVNILLAWLTANFGSDFNEQGLISYLIWPTIMLIAGILLAKRTLNYSLLFVPVILWLVADTLLILVQSGMQFLSLQNWLPNWMYRILPDLFVALFVWQTAALLLIFAKRLHWQWWERVIMMIGAIALLVVWQKNVADQPIFKVKNQSPTISETAFYAQPMILADHLANIEKSETGETDWYFMGVAGYSELDVFTNEIEQAKQLFDVRFGTKGKSIALINNPNTWQSDPIATKTSIHETLQTIGKQMNADEDVLFLTLSSHGAVDESGQILGDLVLDNPPLDLDDIDPVWLKETLDASGIRWRVIVVSSCYSGAFIESLASPTTLIITASAADRASFGCSYNADLSYFGRAFFAEGLRGDKNTFDNAYAYTKKRVGELEALMGFTPSQPQMYVGSLMKTALPELEQTLFDNSQEPTMPVDGKP
;
A
#
# COMPACT_ATOMS: atom_id res chain seq x y z
N MET A 1 36.82 44.19 -8.14
CA MET A 1 37.84 43.33 -8.77
C MET A 1 37.10 42.38 -9.71
N SER A 2 37.44 42.38 -11.00
CA SER A 2 36.76 41.57 -12.03
C SER A 2 37.03 40.07 -11.86
N LEU A 3 36.25 39.19 -12.50
CA LEU A 3 36.52 37.73 -12.53
C LEU A 3 37.83 37.39 -13.26
N GLU A 4 38.24 38.23 -14.20
CA GLU A 4 39.49 38.11 -14.95
C GLU A 4 40.74 38.29 -14.06
N SER A 5 40.62 39.08 -12.99
CA SER A 5 41.73 39.39 -12.06
C SER A 5 41.74 38.52 -10.79
N LEU A 6 40.78 37.61 -10.62
CA LEU A 6 40.72 36.70 -9.48
C LEU A 6 41.84 35.66 -9.55
N LYS A 7 42.83 35.78 -8.66
CA LYS A 7 43.87 34.76 -8.46
C LYS A 7 43.41 33.76 -7.40
N ILE A 8 42.81 32.66 -7.84
CA ILE A 8 42.40 31.57 -6.96
C ILE A 8 43.52 30.53 -6.90
N GLN A 9 44.45 30.72 -5.98
CA GLN A 9 45.58 29.79 -5.77
C GLN A 9 45.21 28.71 -4.77
N SER A 10 45.63 27.47 -5.06
CA SER A 10 45.53 26.33 -4.14
C SER A 10 46.47 26.49 -2.94
N LEU A 11 46.07 25.94 -1.81
CA LEU A 11 46.89 25.81 -0.61
C LEU A 11 47.79 24.57 -0.72
N PRO A 12 48.95 24.55 -0.01
CA PRO A 12 49.93 23.47 -0.12
C PRO A 12 49.41 22.10 0.38
N ARG A 13 48.38 22.08 1.23
CA ARG A 13 47.79 20.83 1.74
C ARG A 13 46.40 20.62 1.18
N PHE A 14 46.12 19.39 0.73
CA PHE A 14 44.82 19.00 0.21
C PHE A 14 43.68 19.20 1.24
N SER A 15 43.91 18.84 2.51
CA SER A 15 42.92 19.01 3.59
C SER A 15 42.55 20.47 3.87
N LEU A 16 43.50 21.40 3.72
CA LEU A 16 43.23 22.83 3.84
C LEU A 16 42.36 23.34 2.70
N ASN A 17 42.58 22.85 1.47
CA ASN A 17 41.70 23.14 0.33
C ASN A 17 40.28 22.60 0.55
N PHE A 18 40.16 21.40 1.11
CA PHE A 18 38.87 20.79 1.47
C PHE A 18 38.08 21.66 2.46
N ALA A 19 38.70 22.03 3.59
CA ALA A 19 38.07 22.91 4.57
C ALA A 19 37.73 24.30 3.99
N ALA A 20 38.61 24.85 3.16
CA ALA A 20 38.37 26.14 2.51
C ALA A 20 37.18 26.10 1.53
N ASN A 21 36.99 24.99 0.80
CA ASN A 21 35.84 24.79 -0.08
C ASN A 21 34.52 24.68 0.69
N ILE A 22 34.52 24.04 1.88
CA ILE A 22 33.36 24.05 2.79
C ILE A 22 33.02 25.48 3.23
N VAL A 23 34.03 26.23 3.71
CA VAL A 23 33.82 27.63 4.11
C VAL A 23 33.35 28.49 2.94
N ALA A 24 33.85 28.25 1.73
CA ALA A 24 33.43 28.94 0.53
C ALA A 24 31.94 28.69 0.20
N ALA A 25 31.48 27.44 0.29
CA ALA A 25 30.08 27.09 0.09
C ALA A 25 29.17 27.72 1.17
N LEU A 26 29.59 27.75 2.43
CA LEU A 26 28.84 28.44 3.49
C LEU A 26 28.70 29.95 3.22
N TRP A 27 29.79 30.60 2.78
CA TRP A 27 29.71 32.01 2.36
C TRP A 27 28.80 32.20 1.14
N MET A 28 28.82 31.26 0.19
CA MET A 28 27.92 31.27 -0.95
C MET A 28 26.46 31.18 -0.49
N LEU A 29 26.11 30.27 0.42
CA LEU A 29 24.75 30.08 0.92
C LEU A 29 24.18 31.31 1.64
N VAL A 30 25.03 32.17 2.21
CA VAL A 30 24.61 33.48 2.77
C VAL A 30 24.60 34.60 1.70
N GLY A 31 24.82 34.26 0.42
CA GLY A 31 24.82 35.17 -0.71
C GLY A 31 26.04 36.10 -0.78
N SER A 32 27.15 35.72 -0.12
CA SER A 32 28.35 36.54 0.01
C SER A 32 29.40 36.25 -1.06
N VAL A 33 29.89 37.31 -1.71
CA VAL A 33 30.98 37.24 -2.70
C VAL A 33 32.32 36.84 -2.05
N ARG A 34 32.38 36.78 -0.70
CA ARG A 34 33.55 36.23 0.03
C ARG A 34 33.84 34.78 -0.34
N ALA A 35 32.87 34.03 -0.85
CA ALA A 35 33.07 32.66 -1.35
C ALA A 35 34.26 32.54 -2.30
N PHE A 36 34.45 33.51 -3.20
CA PHE A 36 35.55 33.52 -4.18
C PHE A 36 36.94 33.67 -3.55
N ASN A 37 37.05 34.22 -2.33
CA ASN A 37 38.33 34.33 -1.63
C ASN A 37 38.76 32.98 -1.02
N TRP A 38 37.79 32.15 -0.68
CA TRP A 38 37.98 30.89 0.02
C TRP A 38 38.09 29.70 -0.92
N VAL A 39 37.36 29.69 -2.04
CA VAL A 39 37.32 28.54 -2.94
C VAL A 39 38.71 28.14 -3.44
N LYS A 40 38.98 26.84 -3.50
CA LYS A 40 40.24 26.21 -3.96
C LYS A 40 39.92 25.11 -4.99
N PRO A 41 39.65 25.51 -6.24
CA PRO A 41 39.02 24.66 -7.25
C PRO A 41 40.05 23.84 -8.03
N THR A 42 40.63 22.81 -7.39
CA THR A 42 41.51 21.85 -8.09
C THR A 42 40.71 20.64 -8.59
N PHE A 43 41.24 19.94 -9.59
CA PHE A 43 40.62 18.70 -10.09
C PHE A 43 40.41 17.67 -8.96
N GLY A 44 41.41 17.47 -8.10
CA GLY A 44 41.29 16.53 -6.98
C GLY A 44 40.20 16.91 -5.98
N GLN A 45 39.96 18.21 -5.76
CA GLN A 45 38.86 18.68 -4.92
C GLN A 45 37.50 18.45 -5.59
N PHE A 46 37.40 18.73 -6.89
CA PHE A 46 36.20 18.41 -7.67
C PHE A 46 35.88 16.91 -7.61
N ALA A 47 36.84 16.04 -7.90
CA ALA A 47 36.64 14.59 -7.89
C ALA A 47 36.20 14.08 -6.51
N LEU A 48 36.82 14.59 -5.43
CA LEU A 48 36.42 14.23 -4.07
C LEU A 48 34.98 14.66 -3.76
N PHE A 49 34.61 15.91 -4.01
CA PHE A 49 33.25 16.38 -3.73
C PHE A 49 32.21 15.73 -4.64
N ALA A 50 32.56 15.35 -5.86
CA ALA A 50 31.68 14.57 -6.73
C ALA A 50 31.40 13.18 -6.13
N LEU A 51 32.44 12.49 -5.65
CA LEU A 51 32.29 11.20 -4.97
C LEU A 51 31.52 11.30 -3.65
N LEU A 52 31.79 12.33 -2.84
CA LEU A 52 31.07 12.55 -1.57
C LEU A 52 29.59 12.86 -1.81
N ALA A 53 29.29 13.78 -2.72
CA ALA A 53 27.90 14.11 -3.03
C ALA A 53 27.16 12.88 -3.58
N LEU A 54 27.79 12.10 -4.46
CA LEU A 54 27.21 10.85 -4.95
C LEU A 54 26.96 9.85 -3.81
N ALA A 55 27.94 9.61 -2.96
CA ALA A 55 27.81 8.66 -1.85
C ALA A 55 26.69 9.04 -0.88
N VAL A 56 26.58 10.32 -0.54
CA VAL A 56 25.56 10.83 0.39
C VAL A 56 24.17 10.80 -0.27
N ASN A 57 24.05 11.05 -1.58
CA ASN A 57 22.77 10.91 -2.29
C ASN A 57 22.33 9.44 -2.41
N ILE A 58 23.25 8.50 -2.65
CA ILE A 58 22.96 7.06 -2.60
C ILE A 58 22.49 6.66 -1.19
N LEU A 59 23.15 7.17 -0.14
CA LEU A 59 22.74 6.93 1.25
C LEU A 59 21.32 7.44 1.51
N LEU A 60 21.00 8.69 1.12
CA LEU A 60 19.65 9.22 1.28
C LEU A 60 18.63 8.37 0.52
N ALA A 61 18.92 8.04 -0.74
CA ALA A 61 18.03 7.24 -1.57
C ALA A 61 17.76 5.86 -0.97
N TRP A 62 18.78 5.24 -0.36
CA TRP A 62 18.63 3.97 0.35
C TRP A 62 17.78 4.12 1.62
N LEU A 63 17.99 5.18 2.41
CA LEU A 63 17.19 5.47 3.62
C LEU A 63 15.72 5.78 3.32
N THR A 64 15.41 6.23 2.11
CA THR A 64 14.04 6.54 1.66
C THR A 64 13.43 5.45 0.78
N ALA A 65 14.16 4.38 0.46
CA ALA A 65 13.70 3.35 -0.45
C ALA A 65 12.57 2.52 0.18
N ASN A 66 11.55 2.19 -0.63
CA ASN A 66 10.51 1.26 -0.23
C ASN A 66 11.07 -0.18 -0.21
N PHE A 67 10.45 -1.04 0.60
CA PHE A 67 10.77 -2.47 0.60
C PHE A 67 10.58 -3.06 -0.82
N GLY A 68 11.51 -3.90 -1.27
CA GLY A 68 11.50 -4.46 -2.63
C GLY A 68 12.00 -3.52 -3.74
N SER A 69 12.61 -2.38 -3.41
CA SER A 69 13.25 -1.50 -4.40
C SER A 69 14.57 -2.08 -4.91
N ASP A 70 14.76 -2.05 -6.23
CA ASP A 70 16.01 -2.43 -6.89
C ASP A 70 16.83 -1.18 -7.27
N PHE A 71 18.15 -1.35 -7.45
CA PHE A 71 19.01 -0.30 -8.00
C PHE A 71 18.58 0.05 -9.44
N ASN A 72 18.34 1.33 -9.68
CA ASN A 72 17.91 1.89 -10.95
C ASN A 72 19.02 2.77 -11.54
N GLU A 73 19.69 2.26 -12.58
CA GLU A 73 20.75 2.96 -13.29
C GLU A 73 20.30 4.33 -13.82
N GLN A 74 19.03 4.43 -14.27
CA GLN A 74 18.47 5.68 -14.77
C GLN A 74 18.45 6.76 -13.68
N GLY A 75 18.17 6.40 -12.42
CA GLY A 75 18.16 7.37 -11.33
C GLY A 75 19.53 7.91 -10.98
N LEU A 76 20.57 7.07 -11.10
CA LEU A 76 21.95 7.53 -10.97
C LEU A 76 22.30 8.54 -12.09
N ILE A 77 21.93 8.24 -13.33
CA ILE A 77 22.13 9.14 -14.47
C ILE A 77 21.40 10.47 -14.25
N SER A 78 20.13 10.42 -13.83
CA SER A 78 19.30 11.59 -13.54
C SER A 78 19.96 12.52 -12.52
N TYR A 79 20.53 11.97 -11.44
CA TYR A 79 21.26 12.76 -10.44
C TYR A 79 22.50 13.48 -11.04
N LEU A 80 23.29 12.80 -11.87
CA LEU A 80 24.54 13.34 -12.43
C LEU A 80 24.34 14.49 -13.42
N ILE A 81 23.12 14.72 -13.92
CA ILE A 81 22.81 15.81 -14.87
C ILE A 81 23.18 17.17 -14.27
N TRP A 82 22.79 17.44 -13.03
CA TRP A 82 22.94 18.77 -12.45
C TRP A 82 24.38 19.18 -12.15
N PRO A 83 25.23 18.33 -11.51
CA PRO A 83 26.67 18.57 -11.43
C PRO A 83 27.33 18.77 -12.79
N THR A 84 26.86 18.06 -13.82
CA THR A 84 27.38 18.19 -15.19
C THR A 84 27.04 19.56 -15.78
N ILE A 85 25.82 20.06 -15.58
CA ILE A 85 25.42 21.42 -15.98
C ILE A 85 26.32 22.46 -15.28
N MET A 86 26.59 22.29 -13.98
CA MET A 86 27.46 23.20 -13.23
C MET A 86 28.91 23.17 -13.71
N LEU A 87 29.42 22.00 -14.11
CA LEU A 87 30.75 21.87 -14.71
C LEU A 87 30.80 22.58 -16.07
N ILE A 88 29.80 22.38 -16.93
CA ILE A 88 29.69 23.07 -18.23
C ILE A 88 29.63 24.59 -18.02
N ALA A 89 28.84 25.07 -17.06
CA ALA A 89 28.78 26.50 -16.72
C ALA A 89 30.16 27.05 -16.31
N GLY A 90 30.92 26.29 -15.50
CA GLY A 90 32.28 26.63 -15.12
C GLY A 90 33.25 26.68 -16.30
N ILE A 91 33.19 25.73 -17.23
CA ILE A 91 33.98 25.71 -18.47
C ILE A 91 33.67 26.94 -19.33
N LEU A 92 32.38 27.25 -19.53
CA LEU A 92 31.94 28.42 -20.31
C LEU A 92 32.43 29.73 -19.68
N LEU A 93 32.33 29.86 -18.35
CA LEU A 93 32.83 31.01 -17.61
C LEU A 93 34.35 31.15 -17.75
N ALA A 94 35.10 30.06 -17.52
CA ALA A 94 36.55 30.06 -17.64
C ALA A 94 37.03 30.48 -19.05
N LYS A 95 36.36 29.99 -20.10
CA LYS A 95 36.65 30.36 -21.49
C LYS A 95 36.29 31.81 -21.78
N ARG A 96 35.12 32.28 -21.32
CA ARG A 96 34.65 33.65 -21.58
C ARG A 96 35.50 34.70 -20.87
N THR A 97 35.96 34.44 -19.65
CA THR A 97 36.77 35.38 -18.86
C THR A 97 38.27 35.13 -18.98
N LEU A 98 38.70 34.20 -19.84
CA LEU A 98 40.10 33.77 -19.99
C LEU A 98 40.79 33.41 -18.65
N ASN A 99 40.02 32.87 -17.69
CA ASN A 99 40.51 32.52 -16.35
C ASN A 99 40.16 31.07 -16.01
N TYR A 100 41.10 30.16 -16.28
CA TYR A 100 40.94 28.72 -16.02
C TYR A 100 40.75 28.36 -14.54
N SER A 101 41.09 29.24 -13.60
CA SER A 101 40.84 28.99 -12.17
C SER A 101 39.35 28.93 -11.82
N LEU A 102 38.46 29.42 -12.70
CA LEU A 102 37.01 29.38 -12.50
C LEU A 102 36.36 28.06 -12.92
N LEU A 103 37.08 27.19 -13.62
CA LEU A 103 36.51 26.01 -14.28
C LEU A 103 35.70 25.13 -13.31
N PHE A 104 36.27 24.78 -12.15
CA PHE A 104 35.59 23.95 -11.17
C PHE A 104 34.83 24.74 -10.10
N VAL A 105 34.84 26.08 -10.13
CA VAL A 105 34.25 26.89 -9.05
C VAL A 105 32.75 26.66 -8.90
N PRO A 106 31.91 26.75 -9.95
CA PRO A 106 30.47 26.54 -9.78
C PRO A 106 30.14 25.14 -9.29
N VAL A 107 30.75 24.12 -9.90
CA VAL A 107 30.47 22.72 -9.56
C VAL A 107 30.96 22.34 -8.17
N ILE A 108 32.14 22.81 -7.72
CA ILE A 108 32.61 22.55 -6.34
C ILE A 108 31.71 23.24 -5.33
N LEU A 109 31.39 24.52 -5.52
CA LEU A 109 30.53 25.24 -4.56
C LEU A 109 29.15 24.58 -4.43
N TRP A 110 28.59 24.13 -5.56
CA TRP A 110 27.32 23.42 -5.58
C TRP A 110 27.41 22.03 -4.93
N LEU A 111 28.38 21.19 -5.33
CA LEU A 111 28.54 19.84 -4.77
C LEU A 111 28.79 19.85 -3.26
N VAL A 112 29.55 20.83 -2.76
CA VAL A 112 29.80 20.99 -1.32
C VAL A 112 28.49 21.34 -0.60
N ALA A 113 27.73 22.30 -1.12
CA ALA A 113 26.45 22.69 -0.53
C ALA A 113 25.45 21.51 -0.55
N ASP A 114 25.38 20.78 -1.66
CA ASP A 114 24.54 19.60 -1.81
C ASP A 114 24.93 18.50 -0.81
N THR A 115 26.22 18.17 -0.72
CA THR A 115 26.71 17.17 0.26
C THR A 115 26.29 17.53 1.68
N LEU A 116 26.42 18.79 2.09
CA LEU A 116 26.03 19.24 3.42
C LEU A 116 24.51 19.15 3.63
N LEU A 117 23.72 19.58 2.65
CA LEU A 117 22.27 19.53 2.70
C LEU A 117 21.75 18.09 2.81
N ILE A 118 22.25 17.19 1.96
CA ILE A 118 21.81 15.79 1.93
C ILE A 118 22.31 15.01 3.16
N LEU A 119 23.44 15.37 3.76
CA LEU A 119 23.85 14.81 5.06
C LEU A 119 22.85 15.19 6.18
N VAL A 120 22.41 16.45 6.22
CA VAL A 120 21.38 16.89 7.17
C VAL A 120 20.07 16.16 6.88
N GLN A 121 19.66 16.07 5.63
CA GLN A 121 18.44 15.38 5.22
C GLN A 121 18.48 13.88 5.57
N SER A 122 19.61 13.20 5.31
CA SER A 122 19.83 11.79 5.71
C SER A 122 19.73 11.61 7.22
N GLY A 123 20.31 12.53 8.00
CA GLY A 123 20.20 12.51 9.47
C GLY A 123 18.75 12.67 9.94
N MET A 124 18.00 13.58 9.33
CA MET A 124 16.58 13.76 9.62
C MET A 124 15.75 12.54 9.23
N GLN A 125 16.02 11.95 8.07
CA GLN A 125 15.36 10.72 7.61
C GLN A 125 15.65 9.55 8.58
N PHE A 126 16.89 9.41 9.04
CA PHE A 126 17.25 8.40 10.03
C PHE A 126 16.48 8.60 11.35
N LEU A 127 16.41 9.83 11.87
CA LEU A 127 15.61 10.14 13.07
C LEU A 127 14.12 9.85 12.86
N SER A 128 13.60 10.09 11.65
CA SER A 128 12.23 9.76 11.26
C SER A 128 11.97 8.26 11.36
N LEU A 129 12.88 7.43 10.83
CA LEU A 129 12.75 5.96 10.86
C LEU A 129 12.77 5.40 12.29
N GLN A 130 13.45 6.07 13.22
CA GLN A 130 13.46 5.71 14.65
C GLN A 130 12.25 6.25 15.43
N ASN A 131 11.32 6.96 14.78
CA ASN A 131 10.20 7.67 15.42
C ASN A 131 10.64 8.70 16.48
N TRP A 132 11.80 9.33 16.31
CA TRP A 132 12.32 10.35 17.24
C TRP A 132 11.92 11.77 16.87
N LEU A 133 11.28 11.97 15.71
CA LEU A 133 10.83 13.29 15.28
C LEU A 133 9.43 13.62 15.81
N PRO A 134 9.20 14.84 16.35
CA PRO A 134 7.87 15.34 16.64
C PRO A 134 6.94 15.39 15.41
N ASN A 135 5.66 15.04 15.59
CA ASN A 135 4.66 14.99 14.51
C ASN A 135 4.53 16.28 13.68
N TRP A 136 4.75 17.46 14.28
CA TRP A 136 4.66 18.74 13.57
C TRP A 136 5.79 18.92 12.53
N MET A 137 6.93 18.23 12.70
CA MET A 137 8.07 18.34 11.78
C MET A 137 7.80 17.67 10.44
N TYR A 138 7.04 16.57 10.40
CA TYR A 138 6.70 15.86 9.16
C TYR A 138 5.97 16.74 8.15
N ARG A 139 5.22 17.74 8.62
CA ARG A 139 4.53 18.72 7.75
C ARG A 139 5.48 19.76 7.15
N ILE A 140 6.56 20.11 7.85
CA ILE A 140 7.43 21.25 7.50
C ILE A 140 8.68 20.79 6.74
N LEU A 141 9.22 19.61 7.10
CA LEU A 141 10.50 19.14 6.57
C LEU A 141 10.54 19.03 5.04
N PRO A 142 9.52 18.47 4.34
CA PRO A 142 9.54 18.38 2.88
C PRO A 142 9.69 19.74 2.21
N ASP A 143 8.87 20.71 2.61
CA ASP A 143 8.89 22.07 2.04
C ASP A 143 10.20 22.80 2.35
N LEU A 144 10.72 22.63 3.58
CA LEU A 144 11.98 23.22 3.99
C LEU A 144 13.15 22.71 3.15
N PHE A 145 13.25 21.39 2.94
CA PHE A 145 14.35 20.82 2.16
C PHE A 145 14.27 21.21 0.69
N VAL A 146 13.07 21.28 0.10
CA VAL A 146 12.89 21.82 -1.25
C VAL A 146 13.34 23.28 -1.31
N ALA A 147 12.94 24.12 -0.35
CA ALA A 147 13.34 25.52 -0.32
C ALA A 147 14.87 25.69 -0.19
N LEU A 148 15.53 24.89 0.67
CA LEU A 148 16.99 24.89 0.82
C LEU A 148 17.70 24.40 -0.46
N PHE A 149 17.15 23.40 -1.13
CA PHE A 149 17.67 22.89 -2.40
C PHE A 149 17.56 23.91 -3.54
N VAL A 150 16.45 24.65 -3.63
CA VAL A 150 16.34 25.76 -4.59
C VAL A 150 17.29 26.90 -4.21
N TRP A 151 17.41 27.19 -2.92
CA TRP A 151 18.24 28.28 -2.41
C TRP A 151 19.73 28.10 -2.75
N GLN A 152 20.30 26.90 -2.67
CA GLN A 152 21.73 26.70 -3.01
C GLN A 152 22.07 27.14 -4.44
N THR A 153 21.22 26.82 -5.41
CA THR A 153 21.39 27.25 -6.80
C THR A 153 21.15 28.74 -6.96
N ALA A 154 20.12 29.28 -6.30
CA ALA A 154 19.85 30.71 -6.29
C ALA A 154 21.05 31.50 -5.74
N ALA A 155 21.60 31.07 -4.62
CA ALA A 155 22.73 31.68 -3.94
C ALA A 155 23.98 31.67 -4.82
N LEU A 156 24.25 30.56 -5.51
CA LEU A 156 25.32 30.45 -6.51
C LEU A 156 25.14 31.49 -7.63
N LEU A 157 23.96 31.56 -8.24
CA LEU A 157 23.67 32.54 -9.29
C LEU A 157 23.81 33.98 -8.78
N LEU A 158 23.36 34.27 -7.56
CA LEU A 158 23.44 35.60 -6.96
C LEU A 158 24.89 36.05 -6.74
N ILE A 159 25.78 35.17 -6.26
CA ILE A 159 27.19 35.56 -6.06
C ILE A 159 27.91 35.80 -7.40
N PHE A 160 27.60 35.02 -8.43
CA PHE A 160 28.14 35.22 -9.77
C PHE A 160 27.57 36.48 -10.43
N ALA A 161 26.27 36.73 -10.31
CA ALA A 161 25.62 37.95 -10.79
C ALA A 161 26.21 39.22 -10.16
N LYS A 162 26.45 39.19 -8.84
CA LYS A 162 27.13 40.29 -8.13
C LYS A 162 28.55 40.53 -8.66
N ARG A 163 29.28 39.48 -9.03
CA ARG A 163 30.66 39.56 -9.49
C ARG A 163 30.80 39.92 -10.97
N LEU A 164 29.86 39.47 -11.80
CA LEU A 164 29.77 39.79 -13.22
C LEU A 164 29.05 41.12 -13.48
N HIS A 165 28.57 41.79 -12.42
CA HIS A 165 27.82 43.04 -12.52
C HIS A 165 26.58 42.95 -13.43
N TRP A 166 25.88 41.80 -13.40
CA TRP A 166 24.66 41.60 -14.18
C TRP A 166 23.61 42.65 -13.85
N GLN A 167 22.88 43.08 -14.87
CA GLN A 167 21.72 43.94 -14.71
C GLN A 167 20.60 43.20 -13.98
N TRP A 168 19.68 43.94 -13.32
CA TRP A 168 18.64 43.31 -12.51
C TRP A 168 17.73 42.37 -13.33
N TRP A 169 17.44 42.70 -14.59
CA TRP A 169 16.61 41.88 -15.47
C TRP A 169 17.32 40.60 -15.92
N GLU A 170 18.63 40.64 -16.20
CA GLU A 170 19.44 39.44 -16.50
C GLU A 170 19.40 38.46 -15.33
N ARG A 171 19.47 38.98 -14.09
CA ARG A 171 19.35 38.17 -12.87
C ARG A 171 18.00 37.47 -12.78
N VAL A 172 16.92 38.20 -13.05
CA VAL A 172 15.56 37.66 -13.00
C VAL A 172 15.38 36.56 -14.06
N ILE A 173 15.81 36.80 -15.30
CA ILE A 173 15.72 35.82 -16.39
C ILE A 173 16.51 34.55 -16.05
N MET A 174 17.76 34.70 -15.58
CA MET A 174 18.60 33.56 -15.21
C MET A 174 18.04 32.80 -14.01
N MET A 175 17.44 33.48 -13.03
CA MET A 175 16.77 32.86 -11.90
C MET A 175 15.55 32.05 -12.33
N ILE A 176 14.68 32.62 -13.18
CA ILE A 176 13.51 31.91 -13.71
C ILE A 176 13.94 30.68 -14.51
N GLY A 177 14.92 30.82 -15.41
CA GLY A 177 15.43 29.71 -16.20
C GLY A 177 16.04 28.60 -15.34
N ALA A 178 16.81 28.96 -14.31
CA ALA A 178 17.40 27.99 -13.40
C ALA A 178 16.36 27.26 -12.55
N ILE A 179 15.35 27.97 -12.04
CA ILE A 179 14.25 27.36 -11.28
C ILE A 179 13.44 26.42 -12.19
N ALA A 180 13.11 26.84 -13.42
CA ALA A 180 12.41 25.98 -14.37
C ALA A 180 13.19 24.69 -14.67
N LEU A 181 14.51 24.81 -14.89
CA LEU A 181 15.37 23.64 -15.14
C LEU A 181 15.49 22.75 -13.89
N LEU A 182 15.61 23.32 -12.70
CA LEU A 182 15.62 22.58 -11.43
C LEU A 182 14.31 21.81 -11.22
N VAL A 183 13.16 22.42 -11.51
CA VAL A 183 11.86 21.76 -11.35
C VAL A 183 11.72 20.58 -12.32
N VAL A 184 12.13 20.75 -13.59
CA VAL A 184 12.13 19.65 -14.57
C VAL A 184 13.07 18.53 -14.14
N TRP A 185 14.27 18.89 -13.69
CA TRP A 185 15.24 17.92 -13.18
C TRP A 185 14.70 17.18 -11.94
N GLN A 186 14.08 17.90 -10.99
CA GLN A 186 13.53 17.32 -9.77
C GLN A 186 12.39 16.35 -10.07
N LYS A 187 11.49 16.68 -11.02
CA LYS A 187 10.47 15.74 -11.50
C LYS A 187 11.10 14.48 -12.07
N ASN A 188 12.13 14.62 -12.89
CA ASN A 188 12.81 13.47 -13.48
C ASN A 188 13.48 12.57 -12.41
N VAL A 189 14.11 13.16 -11.39
CA VAL A 189 14.70 12.41 -10.26
C VAL A 189 13.61 11.73 -9.42
N ALA A 190 12.45 12.36 -9.25
CA ALA A 190 11.33 11.76 -8.53
C ALA A 190 10.70 10.58 -9.31
N ASP A 191 10.58 10.68 -10.63
CA ASP A 191 10.05 9.62 -11.49
C ASP A 191 11.03 8.44 -11.66
N GLN A 192 12.33 8.74 -11.59
CA GLN A 192 13.43 7.79 -11.72
C GLN A 192 14.36 7.90 -10.51
N PRO A 193 13.94 7.45 -9.32
CA PRO A 193 14.81 7.44 -8.14
C PRO A 193 15.93 6.40 -8.31
N ILE A 194 17.02 6.54 -7.54
CA ILE A 194 18.18 5.62 -7.55
C ILE A 194 17.78 4.21 -7.12
N PHE A 195 16.81 4.09 -6.21
CA PHE A 195 16.18 2.82 -5.86
C PHE A 195 14.71 2.89 -6.25
N LYS A 196 14.26 1.97 -7.11
CA LYS A 196 12.91 1.96 -7.68
C LYS A 196 12.29 0.58 -7.53
N VAL A 197 11.05 0.52 -7.05
CA VAL A 197 10.25 -0.71 -7.10
C VAL A 197 9.95 -1.02 -8.56
N LYS A 198 10.33 -2.21 -9.03
CA LYS A 198 9.92 -2.67 -10.35
C LYS A 198 8.43 -2.99 -10.28
N ASN A 199 7.60 -2.09 -10.79
CA ASN A 199 6.20 -2.41 -11.07
C ASN A 199 6.19 -3.41 -12.23
N GLN A 200 6.31 -4.70 -11.93
CA GLN A 200 5.94 -5.72 -12.90
C GLN A 200 4.42 -5.62 -13.04
N SER A 201 3.94 -5.24 -14.23
CA SER A 201 2.53 -5.32 -14.52
C SER A 201 2.09 -6.79 -14.27
N PRO A 202 1.09 -7.04 -13.43
CA PRO A 202 0.63 -8.39 -13.17
C PRO A 202 0.19 -9.03 -14.48
N THR A 203 0.52 -10.31 -14.68
CA THR A 203 0.15 -11.05 -15.89
C THR A 203 -0.47 -12.39 -15.49
N ILE A 204 -1.45 -12.85 -16.26
CA ILE A 204 -2.02 -14.18 -16.14
C ILE A 204 -1.36 -15.11 -17.17
N SER A 205 -0.99 -16.32 -16.75
CA SER A 205 -0.43 -17.31 -17.67
C SER A 205 -1.51 -17.87 -18.60
N GLU A 206 -1.13 -18.26 -19.81
CA GLU A 206 -2.05 -18.89 -20.77
C GLU A 206 -2.73 -20.14 -20.17
N THR A 207 -1.96 -20.95 -19.41
CA THR A 207 -2.46 -22.12 -18.69
C THR A 207 -3.55 -21.76 -17.68
N ALA A 208 -3.30 -20.75 -16.84
CA ALA A 208 -4.29 -20.30 -15.86
C ALA A 208 -5.55 -19.76 -16.54
N PHE A 209 -5.39 -18.94 -17.58
CA PHE A 209 -6.51 -18.35 -18.31
C PHE A 209 -7.45 -19.42 -18.90
N TYR A 210 -6.93 -20.44 -19.58
CA TYR A 210 -7.76 -21.51 -20.15
C TYR A 210 -8.26 -22.54 -19.14
N ALA A 211 -7.61 -22.67 -17.97
CA ALA A 211 -8.04 -23.59 -16.92
C ALA A 211 -9.29 -23.11 -16.17
N GLN A 212 -9.49 -21.79 -16.03
CA GLN A 212 -10.53 -21.22 -15.16
C GLN A 212 -11.96 -21.72 -15.43
N PRO A 213 -12.47 -21.77 -16.68
CA PRO A 213 -13.79 -22.33 -16.92
C PRO A 213 -13.92 -23.81 -16.53
N MET A 214 -12.84 -24.59 -16.68
CA MET A 214 -12.82 -26.01 -16.30
C MET A 214 -12.79 -26.18 -14.78
N ILE A 215 -11.99 -25.37 -14.08
CA ILE A 215 -11.90 -25.35 -12.62
C ILE A 215 -13.27 -25.00 -12.02
N LEU A 216 -13.92 -23.94 -12.51
CA LEU A 216 -15.26 -23.57 -12.04
C LEU A 216 -16.26 -24.71 -12.28
N ALA A 217 -16.32 -25.27 -13.48
CA ALA A 217 -17.25 -26.35 -13.80
C ALA A 217 -17.03 -27.60 -12.93
N ASP A 218 -15.78 -27.98 -12.65
CA ASP A 218 -15.43 -29.11 -11.80
C ASP A 218 -15.88 -28.88 -10.35
N HIS A 219 -15.56 -27.71 -9.77
CA HIS A 219 -15.99 -27.36 -8.41
C HIS A 219 -17.52 -27.31 -8.29
N LEU A 220 -18.22 -26.75 -9.28
CA LEU A 220 -19.69 -26.71 -9.30
C LEU A 220 -20.33 -28.11 -9.41
N ALA A 221 -19.73 -29.01 -10.20
CA ALA A 221 -20.23 -30.38 -10.36
C ALA A 221 -20.10 -31.22 -9.08
N ASN A 222 -19.14 -30.87 -8.21
CA ASN A 222 -18.89 -31.55 -6.95
C ASN A 222 -19.79 -31.04 -5.79
N ILE A 223 -20.66 -30.05 -6.03
CA ILE A 223 -21.64 -29.61 -5.03
C ILE A 223 -22.76 -30.65 -4.93
N GLU A 224 -22.78 -31.35 -3.81
CA GLU A 224 -23.74 -32.41 -3.50
C GLU A 224 -25.16 -31.85 -3.29
N LYS A 225 -26.15 -32.69 -3.58
CA LYS A 225 -27.57 -32.38 -3.38
C LYS A 225 -27.94 -32.53 -1.90
N SER A 226 -28.90 -31.73 -1.46
CA SER A 226 -29.50 -31.81 -0.13
C SER A 226 -30.12 -33.18 0.18
N GLU A 227 -29.99 -33.61 1.43
CA GLU A 227 -30.57 -34.81 1.99
C GLU A 227 -32.00 -34.55 2.46
N THR A 228 -32.94 -35.38 2.01
CA THR A 228 -34.37 -35.13 2.28
C THR A 228 -34.71 -35.33 3.74
N GLY A 229 -35.21 -34.27 4.40
CA GLY A 229 -35.70 -34.31 5.77
C GLY A 229 -34.64 -34.04 6.84
N GLU A 230 -33.43 -33.64 6.42
CA GLU A 230 -32.40 -33.08 7.29
C GLU A 230 -32.09 -31.65 6.82
N THR A 231 -31.83 -30.73 7.76
CA THR A 231 -31.41 -29.37 7.42
C THR A 231 -29.94 -29.39 7.02
N ASP A 232 -29.66 -29.16 5.74
CA ASP A 232 -28.30 -29.04 5.23
C ASP A 232 -27.79 -27.61 5.22
N TRP A 233 -26.50 -27.47 5.50
CA TRP A 233 -25.77 -26.22 5.39
C TRP A 233 -24.88 -26.23 4.15
N TYR A 234 -25.05 -25.22 3.31
CA TYR A 234 -24.17 -24.95 2.18
C TYR A 234 -23.24 -23.81 2.52
N PHE A 235 -21.95 -23.94 2.21
CA PHE A 235 -20.96 -22.89 2.45
C PHE A 235 -20.47 -22.30 1.13
N MET A 236 -20.50 -20.98 1.02
CA MET A 236 -19.85 -20.25 -0.06
C MET A 236 -18.95 -19.17 0.52
N GLY A 237 -17.67 -19.22 0.19
CA GLY A 237 -16.69 -18.19 0.55
C GLY A 237 -16.18 -17.43 -0.66
N VAL A 238 -16.02 -16.12 -0.53
CA VAL A 238 -15.47 -15.25 -1.58
C VAL A 238 -14.32 -14.41 -1.01
N ALA A 239 -13.10 -14.64 -1.50
CA ALA A 239 -11.94 -13.79 -1.22
C ALA A 239 -11.76 -12.85 -2.41
N GLY A 240 -12.09 -11.57 -2.21
CA GLY A 240 -12.28 -10.62 -3.32
C GLY A 240 -11.03 -9.88 -3.77
N TYR A 241 -9.95 -9.84 -2.99
CA TYR A 241 -8.81 -8.95 -3.26
C TYR A 241 -7.47 -9.69 -3.29
N SER A 242 -6.69 -9.45 -4.35
CA SER A 242 -5.57 -10.31 -4.73
C SER A 242 -4.21 -10.00 -4.10
N GLU A 243 -3.97 -8.75 -3.68
CA GLU A 243 -2.63 -8.34 -3.22
C GLU A 243 -2.30 -8.80 -1.78
N LEU A 244 -3.31 -9.21 -1.00
CA LEU A 244 -3.15 -9.59 0.40
C LEU A 244 -3.71 -11.00 0.64
N ASP A 245 -2.83 -11.92 1.08
CA ASP A 245 -3.22 -13.30 1.41
C ASP A 245 -4.23 -13.40 2.57
N VAL A 246 -4.38 -12.34 3.37
CA VAL A 246 -5.32 -12.29 4.51
C VAL A 246 -6.75 -12.66 4.12
N PHE A 247 -7.21 -12.26 2.92
CA PHE A 247 -8.57 -12.54 2.45
C PHE A 247 -8.74 -14.00 2.03
N THR A 248 -7.75 -14.54 1.30
CA THR A 248 -7.68 -15.97 0.96
C THR A 248 -7.66 -16.82 2.22
N ASN A 249 -6.76 -16.52 3.15
CA ASN A 249 -6.60 -17.24 4.42
C ASN A 249 -7.88 -17.23 5.26
N GLU A 250 -8.60 -16.10 5.30
CA GLU A 250 -9.86 -15.98 6.03
C GLU A 250 -10.94 -16.89 5.46
N ILE A 251 -11.07 -16.94 4.13
CA ILE A 251 -12.05 -17.78 3.44
C ILE A 251 -11.69 -19.26 3.53
N GLU A 252 -10.41 -19.62 3.36
CA GLU A 252 -9.95 -21.00 3.50
C GLU A 252 -10.16 -21.53 4.92
N GLN A 253 -9.83 -20.73 5.94
CA GLN A 253 -10.07 -21.13 7.34
C GLN A 253 -11.57 -21.22 7.67
N ALA A 254 -12.39 -20.32 7.13
CA ALA A 254 -13.84 -20.41 7.27
C ALA A 254 -14.37 -21.69 6.61
N LYS A 255 -13.98 -21.97 5.36
CA LYS A 255 -14.37 -23.19 4.66
C LYS A 255 -13.96 -24.44 5.42
N GLN A 256 -12.72 -24.50 5.91
CA GLN A 256 -12.22 -25.63 6.68
C GLN A 256 -13.02 -25.83 7.98
N LEU A 257 -13.36 -24.75 8.68
CA LEU A 257 -14.21 -24.82 9.86
C LEU A 257 -15.58 -25.41 9.52
N PHE A 258 -16.20 -24.93 8.44
CA PHE A 258 -17.51 -25.40 8.01
C PHE A 258 -17.49 -26.87 7.56
N ASP A 259 -16.46 -27.28 6.83
CA ASP A 259 -16.32 -28.67 6.37
C ASP A 259 -16.10 -29.66 7.52
N VAL A 260 -15.33 -29.26 8.53
CA VAL A 260 -14.94 -30.15 9.64
C VAL A 260 -15.95 -30.14 10.76
N ARG A 261 -16.48 -28.96 11.13
CA ARG A 261 -17.34 -28.79 12.31
C ARG A 261 -18.82 -28.78 11.97
N PHE A 262 -19.17 -28.29 10.79
CA PHE A 262 -20.55 -27.95 10.43
C PHE A 262 -21.09 -28.79 9.27
N GLY A 263 -20.42 -29.90 8.95
CA GLY A 263 -20.92 -30.90 8.02
C GLY A 263 -21.02 -30.45 6.57
N THR A 264 -20.41 -29.34 6.16
CA THR A 264 -20.55 -28.81 4.79
C THR A 264 -19.63 -29.48 3.77
N LYS A 265 -18.94 -30.56 4.13
CA LYS A 265 -18.04 -31.26 3.21
C LYS A 265 -18.87 -31.81 2.03
N GLY A 266 -18.47 -31.46 0.81
CA GLY A 266 -19.26 -31.77 -0.41
C GLY A 266 -20.35 -30.74 -0.72
N LYS A 267 -20.64 -29.82 0.20
CA LYS A 267 -21.64 -28.74 0.08
C LYS A 267 -20.98 -27.35 0.24
N SER A 268 -19.66 -27.27 0.03
CA SER A 268 -18.86 -26.07 0.24
C SER A 268 -17.98 -25.72 -0.95
N ILE A 269 -17.87 -24.42 -1.24
CA ILE A 269 -17.06 -23.89 -2.33
C ILE A 269 -16.43 -22.55 -1.92
N ALA A 270 -15.21 -22.31 -2.40
CA ALA A 270 -14.51 -21.03 -2.25
C ALA A 270 -14.18 -20.46 -3.63
N LEU A 271 -14.42 -19.16 -3.80
CA LEU A 271 -14.01 -18.38 -4.96
C LEU A 271 -12.91 -17.42 -4.51
N ILE A 272 -11.73 -17.51 -5.12
CA ILE A 272 -10.52 -16.87 -4.60
C ILE A 272 -9.85 -15.99 -5.66
N ASN A 273 -9.69 -14.71 -5.34
CA ASN A 273 -8.78 -13.82 -6.06
C ASN A 273 -7.40 -13.87 -5.41
N ASN A 274 -6.51 -14.70 -5.94
CA ASN A 274 -5.10 -14.75 -5.56
C ASN A 274 -4.29 -15.38 -6.71
N PRO A 275 -3.22 -14.74 -7.22
CA PRO A 275 -2.42 -15.26 -8.33
C PRO A 275 -1.87 -16.68 -8.10
N ASN A 276 -1.65 -17.06 -6.85
CA ASN A 276 -1.14 -18.39 -6.49
C ASN A 276 -2.21 -19.50 -6.62
N THR A 277 -3.48 -19.14 -6.76
CA THR A 277 -4.62 -20.07 -6.75
C THR A 277 -5.29 -20.24 -8.13
N TRP A 278 -4.86 -19.50 -9.16
CA TRP A 278 -5.52 -19.51 -10.48
C TRP A 278 -5.52 -20.85 -11.23
N GLN A 279 -4.84 -21.87 -10.70
CA GLN A 279 -4.85 -23.22 -11.26
C GLN A 279 -5.53 -24.26 -10.35
N SER A 280 -5.98 -23.86 -9.16
CA SER A 280 -6.63 -24.74 -8.18
C SER A 280 -8.05 -24.30 -7.86
N ASP A 281 -8.28 -22.99 -7.75
CA ASP A 281 -9.53 -22.41 -7.26
C ASP A 281 -10.17 -21.52 -8.33
N PRO A 282 -11.51 -21.48 -8.40
CA PRO A 282 -12.20 -20.57 -9.30
C PRO A 282 -11.99 -19.11 -8.85
N ILE A 283 -11.65 -18.23 -9.78
CA ILE A 283 -11.50 -16.79 -9.53
C ILE A 283 -12.85 -16.20 -9.10
N ALA A 284 -12.83 -15.30 -8.10
CA ALA A 284 -14.01 -14.57 -7.65
C ALA A 284 -14.35 -13.42 -8.60
N THR A 285 -15.44 -13.60 -9.35
CA THR A 285 -16.01 -12.62 -10.27
C THR A 285 -17.53 -12.59 -10.07
N LYS A 286 -18.22 -11.53 -10.53
CA LYS A 286 -19.70 -11.55 -10.55
C LYS A 286 -20.26 -12.79 -11.27
N THR A 287 -19.61 -13.21 -12.36
CA THR A 287 -20.00 -14.40 -13.13
C THR A 287 -19.88 -15.69 -12.33
N SER A 288 -18.71 -15.97 -11.74
CA SER A 288 -18.51 -17.19 -10.95
C SER A 288 -19.38 -17.20 -9.70
N ILE A 289 -19.55 -16.06 -9.03
CA ILE A 289 -20.46 -15.92 -7.88
C ILE A 289 -21.90 -16.26 -8.28
N HIS A 290 -22.38 -15.69 -9.39
CA HIS A 290 -23.72 -15.95 -9.91
C HIS A 290 -23.91 -17.43 -10.26
N GLU A 291 -22.99 -18.05 -11.00
CA GLU A 291 -23.08 -19.47 -11.37
C GLU A 291 -23.03 -20.40 -10.15
N THR A 292 -22.19 -20.06 -9.16
CA THR A 292 -22.13 -20.79 -7.88
C THR A 292 -23.44 -20.70 -7.12
N LEU A 293 -24.00 -19.50 -6.93
CA LEU A 293 -25.27 -19.31 -6.22
C LEU A 293 -26.41 -20.03 -6.93
N GLN A 294 -26.47 -19.97 -8.27
CA GLN A 294 -27.46 -20.73 -9.05
C GLN A 294 -27.31 -22.24 -8.89
N THR A 295 -26.08 -22.74 -8.81
CA THR A 295 -25.82 -24.18 -8.63
C THR A 295 -26.23 -24.62 -7.24
N ILE A 296 -25.80 -23.90 -6.20
CA ILE A 296 -26.19 -24.15 -4.81
C ILE A 296 -27.72 -24.14 -4.67
N GLY A 297 -28.40 -23.11 -5.19
CA GLY A 297 -29.86 -23.01 -5.12
C GLY A 297 -30.62 -24.17 -5.79
N LYS A 298 -30.02 -24.83 -6.80
CA LYS A 298 -30.61 -26.05 -7.42
C LYS A 298 -30.38 -27.31 -6.58
N GLN A 299 -29.33 -27.35 -5.78
CA GLN A 299 -29.00 -28.49 -4.93
C GLN A 299 -29.72 -28.43 -3.58
N MET A 300 -29.98 -27.22 -3.08
CA MET A 300 -30.71 -26.96 -1.84
C MET A 300 -32.19 -27.35 -1.95
N ASN A 301 -32.73 -27.82 -0.83
CA ASN A 301 -34.14 -27.72 -0.51
C ASN A 301 -34.43 -26.35 0.14
N ALA A 302 -35.07 -25.46 -0.62
CA ALA A 302 -35.31 -24.08 -0.19
C ALA A 302 -36.19 -23.94 1.08
N ASP A 303 -36.89 -25.00 1.50
CA ASP A 303 -37.72 -24.95 2.71
C ASP A 303 -36.93 -25.23 3.99
N GLU A 304 -35.89 -26.06 3.93
CA GLU A 304 -35.16 -26.56 5.10
C GLU A 304 -33.67 -26.20 5.14
N ASP A 305 -33.02 -25.96 3.99
CA ASP A 305 -31.58 -25.74 3.92
C ASP A 305 -31.18 -24.28 4.06
N VAL A 306 -29.93 -24.06 4.49
CA VAL A 306 -29.37 -22.73 4.73
C VAL A 306 -28.08 -22.52 3.95
N LEU A 307 -28.00 -21.39 3.23
CA LEU A 307 -26.73 -20.90 2.68
C LEU A 307 -25.99 -20.07 3.73
N PHE A 308 -24.75 -20.43 4.03
CA PHE A 308 -23.77 -19.57 4.68
C PHE A 308 -22.83 -18.95 3.64
N LEU A 309 -23.04 -17.67 3.35
CA LEU A 309 -22.21 -16.89 2.43
C LEU A 309 -21.28 -15.97 3.22
N THR A 310 -19.97 -16.04 2.96
CA THR A 310 -18.99 -15.10 3.52
C THR A 310 -18.21 -14.39 2.42
N LEU A 311 -18.15 -13.06 2.50
CA LEU A 311 -17.41 -12.19 1.59
C LEU A 311 -16.27 -11.52 2.36
N SER A 312 -15.04 -11.65 1.91
CA SER A 312 -13.86 -11.05 2.55
C SER A 312 -13.05 -10.26 1.51
N SER A 313 -12.99 -8.94 1.67
CA SER A 313 -12.29 -8.03 0.73
C SER A 313 -12.17 -6.61 1.31
N HIS A 314 -11.68 -5.65 0.52
CA HIS A 314 -11.79 -4.23 0.81
C HIS A 314 -13.19 -3.68 0.51
N GLY A 315 -13.54 -2.57 1.19
CA GLY A 315 -14.71 -1.77 0.85
C GLY A 315 -14.33 -0.68 -0.14
N ALA A 316 -15.17 -0.46 -1.15
CA ALA A 316 -14.89 0.47 -2.24
C ALA A 316 -14.96 1.93 -1.78
N VAL A 317 -13.95 2.69 -2.20
CA VAL A 317 -13.87 4.16 -2.03
C VAL A 317 -13.43 4.79 -3.34
N ASP A 318 -13.90 6.01 -3.63
CA ASP A 318 -13.43 6.74 -4.81
C ASP A 318 -12.04 7.38 -4.61
N GLU A 319 -11.53 8.04 -5.65
CA GLU A 319 -10.22 8.72 -5.61
C GLU A 319 -10.13 9.82 -4.53
N SER A 320 -11.26 10.36 -4.08
CA SER A 320 -11.34 11.36 -3.02
C SER A 320 -11.45 10.75 -1.61
N GLY A 321 -11.59 9.43 -1.52
CA GLY A 321 -11.82 8.69 -0.29
C GLY A 321 -13.29 8.63 0.14
N GLN A 322 -14.24 8.96 -0.75
CA GLN A 322 -15.67 8.82 -0.48
C GLN A 322 -16.07 7.36 -0.50
N ILE A 323 -16.84 6.93 0.51
CA ILE A 323 -17.36 5.57 0.63
C ILE A 323 -18.43 5.32 -0.44
N LEU A 324 -18.24 4.27 -1.23
CA LEU A 324 -19.18 3.88 -2.29
C LEU A 324 -20.21 2.84 -1.81
N GLY A 325 -19.85 2.03 -0.81
CA GLY A 325 -20.73 1.01 -0.22
C GLY A 325 -20.65 -0.36 -0.92
N ASP A 326 -19.78 -0.49 -1.91
CA ASP A 326 -19.53 -1.73 -2.64
C ASP A 326 -18.36 -2.53 -2.02
N LEU A 327 -18.26 -3.81 -2.38
CA LEU A 327 -17.15 -4.68 -1.99
C LEU A 327 -16.23 -4.93 -3.19
N VAL A 328 -14.95 -4.65 -3.00
CA VAL A 328 -13.97 -4.65 -4.10
C VAL A 328 -13.74 -6.07 -4.61
N LEU A 329 -13.76 -6.24 -5.93
CA LEU A 329 -13.21 -7.42 -6.59
C LEU A 329 -11.97 -7.02 -7.39
N ASP A 330 -10.80 -7.46 -6.94
CA ASP A 330 -9.52 -7.17 -7.55
C ASP A 330 -8.75 -8.48 -7.80
N ASN A 331 -8.34 -8.68 -9.05
CA ASN A 331 -7.47 -9.80 -9.43
C ASN A 331 -6.69 -9.48 -10.73
N PRO A 332 -5.72 -8.56 -10.69
CA PRO A 332 -5.01 -8.11 -11.87
C PRO A 332 -4.32 -9.29 -12.59
N PRO A 333 -4.27 -9.30 -13.93
CA PRO A 333 -4.65 -8.20 -14.83
C PRO A 333 -6.14 -8.17 -15.23
N LEU A 334 -7.02 -8.92 -14.55
CA LEU A 334 -8.44 -8.93 -14.89
C LEU A 334 -9.11 -7.63 -14.43
N ASP A 335 -9.94 -7.07 -15.31
CA ASP A 335 -10.84 -5.96 -15.02
C ASP A 335 -12.16 -6.55 -14.49
N LEU A 336 -12.41 -6.37 -13.20
CA LEU A 336 -13.53 -6.99 -12.49
C LEU A 336 -14.47 -5.92 -11.95
N ASP A 337 -15.78 -6.16 -12.05
CA ASP A 337 -16.80 -5.32 -11.43
C ASP A 337 -16.94 -5.64 -9.94
N ASP A 338 -16.89 -4.61 -9.09
CA ASP A 338 -17.14 -4.69 -7.65
C ASP A 338 -18.56 -5.21 -7.32
N ILE A 339 -18.71 -5.86 -6.18
CA ILE A 339 -20.00 -6.36 -5.69
C ILE A 339 -20.76 -5.22 -5.03
N ASP A 340 -21.81 -4.75 -5.69
CA ASP A 340 -22.79 -3.86 -5.09
C ASP A 340 -23.86 -4.67 -4.31
N PRO A 341 -24.41 -4.12 -3.22
CA PRO A 341 -25.33 -4.85 -2.35
C PRO A 341 -26.70 -5.13 -2.99
N VAL A 342 -27.11 -4.37 -4.02
CA VAL A 342 -28.36 -4.57 -4.74
C VAL A 342 -28.26 -5.77 -5.68
N TRP A 343 -27.19 -5.83 -6.47
CA TRP A 343 -26.90 -6.96 -7.35
C TRP A 343 -26.78 -8.27 -6.55
N LEU A 344 -26.10 -8.23 -5.39
CA LEU A 344 -25.98 -9.43 -4.55
C LEU A 344 -27.36 -9.91 -4.07
N LYS A 345 -28.23 -8.99 -3.65
CA LYS A 345 -29.61 -9.31 -3.25
C LYS A 345 -30.38 -9.97 -4.40
N GLU A 346 -30.33 -9.38 -5.59
CA GLU A 346 -31.02 -9.88 -6.78
C GLU A 346 -30.50 -11.25 -7.19
N THR A 347 -29.19 -11.47 -7.13
CA THR A 347 -28.54 -12.74 -7.48
C THR A 347 -28.94 -13.86 -6.51
N LEU A 348 -28.95 -13.58 -5.21
CA LEU A 348 -29.39 -14.54 -4.19
C LEU A 348 -30.87 -14.90 -4.35
N ASP A 349 -31.73 -13.90 -4.56
CA ASP A 349 -33.17 -14.12 -4.75
C ASP A 349 -33.47 -14.90 -6.04
N ALA A 350 -32.79 -14.55 -7.14
CA ALA A 350 -32.94 -15.23 -8.43
C ALA A 350 -32.46 -16.70 -8.39
N SER A 351 -31.58 -17.03 -7.44
CA SER A 351 -31.10 -18.39 -7.19
C SER A 351 -32.08 -19.23 -6.35
N GLY A 352 -33.19 -18.64 -5.86
CA GLY A 352 -34.20 -19.34 -5.06
C GLY A 352 -33.78 -19.63 -3.63
N ILE A 353 -32.69 -19.02 -3.14
CA ILE A 353 -32.13 -19.27 -1.82
C ILE A 353 -32.93 -18.48 -0.78
N ARG A 354 -33.76 -19.20 -0.01
CA ARG A 354 -34.66 -18.62 0.99
C ARG A 354 -33.95 -18.29 2.30
N TRP A 355 -33.32 -19.28 2.94
CA TRP A 355 -32.64 -19.11 4.21
C TRP A 355 -31.16 -18.85 3.98
N ARG A 356 -30.67 -17.72 4.48
CA ARG A 356 -29.28 -17.30 4.24
C ARG A 356 -28.68 -16.57 5.43
N VAL A 357 -27.47 -16.95 5.76
CA VAL A 357 -26.56 -16.27 6.66
C VAL A 357 -25.49 -15.61 5.81
N ILE A 358 -25.38 -14.28 5.87
CA ILE A 358 -24.44 -13.50 5.05
C ILE A 358 -23.47 -12.78 5.97
N VAL A 359 -22.19 -13.05 5.81
CA VAL A 359 -21.10 -12.39 6.55
C VAL A 359 -20.29 -11.54 5.59
N VAL A 360 -20.16 -10.25 5.89
CA VAL A 360 -19.40 -9.30 5.07
C VAL A 360 -18.23 -8.75 5.88
N SER A 361 -17.04 -9.26 5.58
CA SER A 361 -15.77 -8.91 6.20
C SER A 361 -15.03 -7.89 5.35
N SER A 362 -15.46 -6.62 5.46
CA SER A 362 -14.83 -5.49 4.77
C SER A 362 -15.04 -4.17 5.52
N CYS A 363 -14.29 -3.14 5.13
CA CYS A 363 -14.55 -1.76 5.52
C CYS A 363 -15.94 -1.33 5.02
N TYR A 364 -16.66 -0.53 5.80
CA TYR A 364 -17.97 0.03 5.44
C TYR A 364 -19.05 -1.04 5.17
N SER A 365 -18.83 -2.28 5.61
CA SER A 365 -19.69 -3.44 5.32
C SER A 365 -21.12 -3.29 5.84
N GLY A 366 -21.36 -2.43 6.84
CA GLY A 366 -22.70 -2.08 7.29
C GLY A 366 -23.61 -1.54 6.18
N ALA A 367 -23.06 -1.04 5.08
CA ALA A 367 -23.81 -0.58 3.90
C ALA A 367 -24.62 -1.72 3.23
N PHE A 368 -24.23 -2.99 3.42
CA PHE A 368 -24.92 -4.14 2.85
C PHE A 368 -26.22 -4.49 3.58
N ILE A 369 -26.41 -4.04 4.82
CA ILE A 369 -27.52 -4.49 5.67
C ILE A 369 -28.88 -4.13 5.09
N GLU A 370 -29.05 -2.87 4.65
CA GLU A 370 -30.36 -2.38 4.19
C GLU A 370 -30.85 -3.13 2.95
N SER A 371 -29.98 -3.30 1.95
CA SER A 371 -30.33 -3.98 0.69
C SER A 371 -30.51 -5.49 0.84
N LEU A 372 -29.70 -6.14 1.69
CA LEU A 372 -29.76 -7.59 1.87
C LEU A 372 -30.84 -8.05 2.85
N ALA A 373 -31.36 -7.16 3.69
CA ALA A 373 -32.35 -7.47 4.70
C ALA A 373 -33.59 -8.17 4.11
N SER A 374 -33.96 -9.31 4.69
CA SER A 374 -35.20 -10.00 4.41
C SER A 374 -35.70 -10.71 5.67
N PRO A 375 -36.97 -11.14 5.73
CA PRO A 375 -37.49 -11.91 6.85
C PRO A 375 -36.69 -13.18 7.16
N THR A 376 -36.01 -13.76 6.16
CA THR A 376 -35.29 -15.04 6.24
C THR A 376 -33.77 -14.89 6.14
N THR A 377 -33.23 -13.68 6.35
CA THR A 377 -31.79 -13.42 6.26
C THR A 377 -31.21 -13.07 7.64
N LEU A 378 -30.04 -13.61 7.94
CA LEU A 378 -29.15 -13.14 9.00
C LEU A 378 -27.93 -12.48 8.34
N ILE A 379 -27.56 -11.28 8.79
CA ILE A 379 -26.41 -10.53 8.24
C ILE A 379 -25.47 -10.18 9.39
N ILE A 380 -24.17 -10.41 9.22
CA ILE A 380 -23.13 -9.96 10.15
C ILE A 380 -22.09 -9.18 9.37
N THR A 381 -21.75 -7.97 9.82
CA THR A 381 -20.78 -7.09 9.16
C THR A 381 -19.60 -6.80 10.07
N ALA A 382 -18.40 -6.72 9.49
CA ALA A 382 -17.19 -6.40 10.22
C ALA A 382 -17.13 -4.94 10.71
N SER A 383 -17.90 -4.04 10.10
CA SER A 383 -17.95 -2.63 10.47
C SER A 383 -19.33 -2.01 10.22
N ALA A 384 -19.56 -0.83 10.79
CA ALA A 384 -20.67 0.04 10.43
C ALA A 384 -20.45 0.68 9.05
N ALA A 385 -21.53 1.15 8.42
CA ALA A 385 -21.51 1.70 7.05
C ALA A 385 -20.57 2.92 6.88
N ASP A 386 -20.25 3.63 7.96
CA ASP A 386 -19.39 4.82 7.99
C ASP A 386 -18.03 4.55 8.68
N ARG A 387 -17.67 3.28 8.93
CA ARG A 387 -16.45 2.88 9.64
C ARG A 387 -15.60 1.91 8.84
N ALA A 388 -14.28 2.06 8.94
CA ALA A 388 -13.34 1.06 8.45
C ALA A 388 -13.26 -0.13 9.42
N SER A 389 -12.89 -1.31 8.89
CA SER A 389 -12.45 -2.47 9.67
C SER A 389 -10.93 -2.63 9.56
N PHE A 390 -10.32 -3.41 10.46
CA PHE A 390 -8.86 -3.44 10.63
C PHE A 390 -8.30 -4.87 10.69
N GLY A 391 -6.97 -4.97 10.61
CA GLY A 391 -6.23 -6.22 10.69
C GLY A 391 -5.78 -6.79 9.34
N CYS A 392 -6.05 -6.09 8.23
CA CYS A 392 -5.56 -6.47 6.91
C CYS A 392 -4.14 -5.92 6.71
N SER A 393 -3.12 -6.78 6.75
CA SER A 393 -1.72 -6.42 6.48
C SER A 393 -0.98 -7.61 5.86
N TYR A 394 0.12 -7.36 5.13
CA TYR A 394 0.88 -8.42 4.44
C TYR A 394 1.34 -9.58 5.34
N ASN A 395 1.53 -9.35 6.65
CA ASN A 395 1.99 -10.36 7.60
C ASN A 395 0.86 -10.91 8.49
N ALA A 396 -0.39 -10.51 8.24
CA ALA A 396 -1.52 -10.94 9.05
C ALA A 396 -2.19 -12.16 8.42
N ASP A 397 -2.31 -13.25 9.19
CA ASP A 397 -3.02 -14.45 8.75
C ASP A 397 -4.53 -14.22 8.60
N LEU A 398 -5.12 -13.34 9.43
CA LEU A 398 -6.56 -13.04 9.48
C LEU A 398 -6.77 -11.59 9.85
N SER A 399 -7.87 -10.99 9.36
CA SER A 399 -8.36 -9.71 9.84
C SER A 399 -8.76 -9.79 11.32
N TYR A 400 -8.94 -8.65 11.99
CA TYR A 400 -9.41 -8.67 13.38
C TYR A 400 -10.80 -9.29 13.50
N PHE A 401 -11.67 -9.00 12.54
CA PHE A 401 -12.99 -9.60 12.48
C PHE A 401 -12.91 -11.10 12.19
N GLY A 402 -12.16 -11.53 11.17
CA GLY A 402 -12.02 -12.94 10.80
C GLY A 402 -11.44 -13.79 11.93
N ARG A 403 -10.45 -13.26 12.65
CA ARG A 403 -9.92 -13.89 13.87
C ARG A 403 -11.00 -14.00 14.95
N ALA A 404 -11.66 -12.89 15.27
CA ALA A 404 -12.65 -12.84 16.33
C ALA A 404 -13.92 -13.64 16.03
N PHE A 405 -14.32 -13.78 14.76
CA PHE A 405 -15.53 -14.46 14.33
C PHE A 405 -15.26 -15.91 13.95
N PHE A 406 -14.47 -16.18 12.91
CA PHE A 406 -14.22 -17.54 12.43
C PHE A 406 -13.28 -18.33 13.35
N ALA A 407 -12.16 -17.73 13.75
CA ALA A 407 -11.15 -18.48 14.50
C ALA A 407 -11.49 -18.65 15.99
N GLU A 408 -12.23 -17.71 16.58
CA GLU A 408 -12.50 -17.68 18.03
C GLU A 408 -14.02 -17.73 18.36
N GLY A 409 -14.86 -17.00 17.61
CA GLY A 409 -16.29 -16.81 17.90
C GLY A 409 -17.16 -18.03 17.56
N LEU A 410 -16.96 -18.62 16.39
CA LEU A 410 -17.64 -19.83 15.91
C LEU A 410 -17.00 -21.12 16.45
N ARG A 411 -16.08 -21.01 17.42
CA ARG A 411 -15.38 -22.14 18.07
C ARG A 411 -15.72 -22.25 19.56
N GLY A 412 -15.62 -23.47 20.09
CA GLY A 412 -15.87 -23.81 21.49
C GLY A 412 -17.35 -23.73 21.87
N ASP A 413 -17.63 -23.35 23.12
CA ASP A 413 -18.96 -23.40 23.77
C ASP A 413 -19.98 -22.35 23.26
N LYS A 414 -19.63 -21.58 22.22
CA LYS A 414 -20.47 -20.52 21.67
C LYS A 414 -21.37 -21.14 20.60
N ASN A 415 -22.41 -21.84 21.05
CA ASN A 415 -23.26 -22.68 20.20
C ASN A 415 -24.39 -21.92 19.49
N THR A 416 -24.27 -20.60 19.31
CA THR A 416 -25.23 -19.76 18.56
C THR A 416 -24.51 -18.58 17.90
N PHE A 417 -25.05 -18.06 16.80
CA PHE A 417 -24.55 -16.86 16.12
C PHE A 417 -24.69 -15.61 16.99
N ASP A 418 -25.73 -15.50 17.83
CA ASP A 418 -25.85 -14.40 18.80
C ASP A 418 -24.66 -14.38 19.78
N ASN A 419 -24.28 -15.55 20.31
CA ASN A 419 -23.14 -15.69 21.23
C ASN A 419 -21.81 -15.46 20.50
N ALA A 420 -21.67 -15.98 19.29
CA ALA A 420 -20.50 -15.73 18.44
C ALA A 420 -20.34 -14.23 18.15
N TYR A 421 -21.41 -13.56 17.70
CA TYR A 421 -21.41 -12.12 17.43
C TYR A 421 -21.11 -11.28 18.68
N ALA A 422 -21.72 -11.60 19.83
CA ALA A 422 -21.45 -10.89 21.08
C ALA A 422 -19.97 -10.99 21.48
N TYR A 423 -19.37 -12.18 21.34
CA TYR A 423 -17.95 -12.39 21.52
C TYR A 423 -17.11 -11.59 20.52
N THR A 424 -17.43 -11.70 19.23
CA THR A 424 -16.70 -11.03 18.15
C THR A 424 -16.71 -9.52 18.34
N LYS A 425 -17.85 -8.91 18.62
CA LYS A 425 -17.98 -7.47 18.85
C LYS A 425 -17.07 -6.99 19.98
N LYS A 426 -17.02 -7.75 21.09
CA LYS A 426 -16.14 -7.44 22.21
C LYS A 426 -14.67 -7.58 21.81
N ARG A 427 -14.33 -8.70 21.18
CA ARG A 427 -12.96 -9.06 20.81
C ARG A 427 -12.34 -8.11 19.79
N VAL A 428 -13.11 -7.73 18.76
CA VAL A 428 -12.70 -6.72 17.78
C VAL A 428 -12.42 -5.39 18.47
N GLY A 429 -13.33 -4.93 19.35
CA GLY A 429 -13.12 -3.70 20.11
C GLY A 429 -11.88 -3.72 21.01
N GLU A 430 -11.55 -4.86 21.61
CA GLU A 430 -10.30 -5.03 22.38
C GLU A 430 -9.05 -4.90 21.48
N LEU A 431 -9.04 -5.59 20.33
CA LEU A 431 -7.92 -5.55 19.38
C LEU A 431 -7.71 -4.15 18.81
N GLU A 432 -8.79 -3.47 18.44
CA GLU A 432 -8.75 -2.11 17.91
C GLU A 432 -8.28 -1.10 18.96
N ALA A 433 -8.77 -1.21 20.20
CA ALA A 433 -8.35 -0.34 21.30
C ALA A 433 -6.86 -0.50 21.63
N LEU A 434 -6.32 -1.72 21.59
CA LEU A 434 -4.90 -1.99 21.80
C LEU A 434 -4.01 -1.27 20.77
N MET A 435 -4.53 -1.09 19.55
CA MET A 435 -3.83 -0.43 18.44
C MET A 435 -4.19 1.06 18.30
N GLY A 436 -5.06 1.58 19.16
CA GLY A 436 -5.51 2.97 19.11
C GLY A 436 -6.43 3.31 17.93
N PHE A 437 -7.08 2.31 17.33
CA PHE A 437 -8.02 2.52 16.24
C PHE A 437 -9.38 2.99 16.76
N THR A 438 -10.08 3.74 15.90
CA THR A 438 -11.49 4.06 16.15
C THR A 438 -12.33 2.81 15.94
N PRO A 439 -13.24 2.44 16.85
CA PRO A 439 -13.96 1.18 16.74
C PRO A 439 -14.72 1.01 15.43
N SER A 440 -14.56 -0.14 14.79
CA SER A 440 -15.26 -0.50 13.54
C SER A 440 -16.77 -0.69 13.73
N GLN A 441 -17.18 -1.04 14.95
CA GLN A 441 -18.58 -1.31 15.34
C GLN A 441 -19.24 -2.42 14.50
N PRO A 442 -18.81 -3.69 14.62
CA PRO A 442 -19.48 -4.80 13.94
C PRO A 442 -20.99 -4.82 14.19
N GLN A 443 -21.79 -5.12 13.17
CA GLN A 443 -23.25 -5.09 13.24
C GLN A 443 -23.83 -6.47 12.94
N MET A 444 -25.03 -6.72 13.45
CA MET A 444 -25.80 -7.93 13.18
C MET A 444 -27.26 -7.57 12.93
N TYR A 445 -27.83 -8.13 11.87
CA TYR A 445 -29.24 -8.05 11.53
C TYR A 445 -29.83 -9.46 11.47
N VAL A 446 -31.02 -9.63 12.03
CA VAL A 446 -31.75 -10.91 11.98
C VAL A 446 -33.19 -10.64 11.52
N GLY A 447 -33.55 -11.24 10.39
CA GLY A 447 -34.90 -11.18 9.84
C GLY A 447 -35.95 -11.77 10.78
N SER A 448 -37.20 -11.35 10.64
CA SER A 448 -38.29 -11.75 11.56
C SER A 448 -38.57 -13.26 11.57
N LEU A 449 -38.55 -13.92 10.40
CA LEU A 449 -38.72 -15.37 10.29
C LEU A 449 -37.43 -16.10 10.68
N MET A 450 -36.28 -15.57 10.29
CA MET A 450 -34.96 -16.10 10.69
C MET A 450 -34.83 -16.14 12.20
N LYS A 451 -35.24 -15.09 12.92
CA LYS A 451 -35.23 -15.07 14.38
C LYS A 451 -36.02 -16.22 15.03
N THR A 452 -37.04 -16.72 14.35
CA THR A 452 -37.86 -17.84 14.83
C THR A 452 -37.25 -19.18 14.47
N ALA A 453 -36.69 -19.32 13.26
CA ALA A 453 -36.11 -20.56 12.74
C ALA A 453 -34.68 -20.83 13.26
N LEU A 454 -33.90 -19.77 13.50
CA LEU A 454 -32.47 -19.86 13.79
C LEU A 454 -32.12 -20.80 14.95
N PRO A 455 -32.85 -20.83 16.09
CA PRO A 455 -32.53 -21.77 17.17
C PRO A 455 -32.63 -23.25 16.81
N GLU A 456 -33.42 -23.60 15.79
CA GLU A 456 -33.53 -24.97 15.27
C GLU A 456 -32.41 -25.24 14.25
N LEU A 457 -32.17 -24.29 13.33
CA LEU A 457 -31.09 -24.37 12.35
C LEU A 457 -29.69 -24.43 13.01
N GLU A 458 -29.52 -23.74 14.15
CA GLU A 458 -28.27 -23.74 14.92
C GLU A 458 -28.05 -25.04 15.70
N GLN A 459 -29.11 -25.78 16.04
CA GLN A 459 -28.96 -27.08 16.71
C GLN A 459 -28.30 -28.10 15.79
N THR A 460 -28.65 -28.10 14.50
CA THR A 460 -27.97 -28.96 13.51
C THR A 460 -26.56 -28.46 13.24
N LEU A 461 -26.34 -27.13 13.25
CA LEU A 461 -25.03 -26.54 12.99
C LEU A 461 -24.02 -26.78 14.13
N PHE A 462 -24.39 -26.61 15.40
CA PHE A 462 -23.47 -26.69 16.54
C PHE A 462 -23.56 -28.01 17.32
N ASP A 463 -24.05 -29.09 16.70
CA ASP A 463 -24.07 -30.39 17.35
C ASP A 463 -22.64 -30.95 17.51
N ASN A 464 -22.14 -30.94 18.75
CA ASN A 464 -20.81 -31.43 19.10
C ASN A 464 -20.67 -32.96 19.00
N SER A 465 -21.73 -33.69 18.62
CA SER A 465 -21.67 -35.14 18.40
C SER A 465 -20.77 -35.55 17.22
N GLN A 466 -20.42 -34.61 16.33
CA GLN A 466 -19.55 -34.81 15.18
C GLN A 466 -18.06 -34.43 15.40
N GLU A 467 -17.65 -33.99 16.60
CA GLU A 467 -16.22 -33.70 16.85
C GLU A 467 -15.37 -34.98 16.74
N PRO A 468 -14.38 -35.04 15.83
CA PRO A 468 -13.41 -36.13 15.84
C PRO A 468 -12.64 -36.11 17.16
N THR A 469 -12.68 -37.21 17.91
CA THR A 469 -11.80 -37.38 19.08
C THR A 469 -10.34 -37.31 18.61
N MET A 470 -9.68 -36.18 18.85
CA MET A 470 -8.24 -36.06 18.63
C MET A 470 -7.50 -37.03 19.57
N PRO A 471 -6.54 -37.83 19.08
CA PRO A 471 -5.73 -38.69 19.93
C PRO A 471 -4.94 -37.85 20.93
N VAL A 472 -5.06 -38.20 22.20
CA VAL A 472 -4.25 -37.64 23.29
C VAL A 472 -2.86 -38.28 23.24
N ASP A 473 -1.96 -37.69 22.47
CA ASP A 473 -0.51 -37.88 22.62
C ASP A 473 0.09 -36.47 22.57
N GLY A 474 0.77 -35.90 23.57
CA GLY A 474 1.54 -36.55 24.62
C GLY A 474 2.97 -36.01 24.54
N LYS A 475 3.22 -34.90 25.26
CA LYS A 475 4.52 -34.39 25.76
C LYS A 475 5.35 -33.41 24.89
N PRO A 476 6.16 -32.56 25.56
CA PRO A 476 6.01 -31.10 25.63
C PRO A 476 6.75 -30.30 24.57
#